data_AF-A0A8S2ZLJ3-F1
#
_entry.id   AF-A0A8S2ZLJ3-F1
#
_cell.length_a   1.000
_cell.length_b   1.000
_cell.length_c   1.000
_cell.angle_alpha   90.00
_cell.angle_beta   90.00
_cell.angle_gamma   90.00
#
_symmetry.space_group_name_H-M   'P 1'
#
loop_
_entity.id
_entity.type
_entity.pdbx_description
1 polymer ?
#
loop_
_entity_poly.entity_id
_entity_poly.type
_entity_poly.pdbx_seq_one_letter_code
_entity_poly.pdbx_strand_id
1 'polypeptide(L)' 'TTPVAIEYFKNNGVILGPAIAANAGGVAVSELEMAQNSTRLLWTKEKVDSKLKEIMV' A
#
# COMPACT_ATOMS: atom_id res chain seq x y z
N THR A 1 -13.56 1.22 10.10
CA THR A 1 -14.49 0.17 10.58
C THR A 1 -14.55 0.22 12.09
N THR A 2 -15.74 0.24 12.69
CA THR A 2 -15.88 0.19 14.16
C THR A 2 -15.53 -1.21 14.69
N PRO A 3 -15.17 -1.37 15.97
CA PRO A 3 -14.86 -2.68 16.55
C PRO A 3 -15.98 -3.72 16.36
N VAL A 4 -17.24 -3.31 16.56
CA VAL A 4 -18.42 -4.16 16.37
C VAL A 4 -18.53 -4.65 14.92
N ALA A 5 -18.28 -3.78 13.94
CA ALA A 5 -18.32 -4.17 12.54
C ALA A 5 -17.14 -5.10 12.19
N ILE A 6 -15.95 -4.89 12.75
CA ILE A 6 -14.81 -5.80 12.58
C ILE A 6 -15.16 -7.21 13.09
N GLU A 7 -15.79 -7.31 14.26
CA GLU A 7 -16.22 -8.58 14.84
C GLU A 7 -17.29 -9.27 13.98
N TYR A 8 -18.29 -8.51 13.52
CA TYR A 8 -19.30 -9.02 12.60
C TYR A 8 -18.68 -9.61 11.32
N PHE A 9 -17.74 -8.90 10.68
CA PHE A 9 -17.06 -9.38 9.48
C PHE A 9 -16.25 -10.65 9.74
N LYS A 10 -15.50 -10.70 10.86
CA LYS A 10 -14.74 -11.89 11.26
C LYS A 10 -15.64 -13.11 11.46
N ASN A 11 -16.78 -12.93 12.13
CA ASN A 11 -17.72 -14.02 12.41
C ASN A 11 -18.43 -14.55 11.14
N ASN A 12 -18.52 -13.73 10.09
CA ASN A 12 -19.10 -14.11 8.80
C ASN A 12 -18.04 -14.58 7.78
N GLY A 13 -16.80 -14.85 8.21
CA GLY A 13 -15.74 -15.34 7.32
C GLY A 13 -15.23 -14.31 6.31
N VAL A 14 -15.49 -13.02 6.54
CA VAL A 14 -15.02 -11.94 5.67
C VAL A 14 -13.58 -11.59 6.04
N ILE A 15 -12.67 -11.67 5.07
CA ILE A 15 -11.29 -11.23 5.24
C ILE A 15 -11.26 -9.71 5.29
N LEU A 16 -10.79 -9.16 6.41
CA LEU A 16 -10.63 -7.72 6.60
C LEU A 16 -9.14 -7.37 6.66
N GLY A 17 -8.65 -6.67 5.64
CA GLY A 17 -7.30 -6.11 5.66
C GLY A 17 -7.21 -4.90 6.60
N PRO A 18 -6.14 -4.76 7.41
CA PRO A 18 -5.94 -3.56 8.21
C PRO A 18 -5.72 -2.35 7.30
N ALA A 19 -6.43 -1.26 7.59
CA ALA A 19 -6.43 -0.06 6.74
C ALA A 19 -5.01 0.46 6.47
N ILE A 20 -4.17 0.52 7.50
CA ILE A 20 -2.78 0.99 7.41
C ILE A 20 -1.91 0.20 6.44
N ALA A 21 -2.21 -1.08 6.19
CA ALA A 21 -1.47 -1.90 5.24
C ALA A 21 -2.07 -1.75 3.83
N ALA A 22 -3.40 -1.85 3.73
CA ALA A 22 -4.10 -1.76 2.44
C ALA A 22 -3.93 -0.39 1.75
N ASN A 23 -3.77 0.69 2.52
CA ASN A 23 -3.61 2.05 2.00
C ASN A 23 -2.14 2.55 2.01
N ALA A 24 -1.18 1.72 2.43
CA ALA A 24 0.23 2.09 2.51
C ALA A 24 0.84 2.50 1.16
N GLY A 25 0.21 2.11 0.04
CA GLY A 25 0.72 2.38 -1.30
C GLY A 25 0.95 3.86 -1.62
N GLY A 26 0.14 4.77 -1.04
CA GLY A 26 0.36 6.21 -1.22
C GLY A 26 1.69 6.67 -0.60
N VAL A 27 1.94 6.26 0.65
CA VAL A 27 3.20 6.55 1.36
C VAL A 27 4.38 5.89 0.66
N ALA A 28 4.21 4.64 0.21
CA ALA A 28 5.24 3.93 -0.53
C ALA A 28 5.66 4.67 -1.81
N VAL A 29 4.70 5.19 -2.59
CA VAL A 29 5.03 5.97 -3.80
C VAL A 29 5.72 7.29 -3.47
N SER A 30 5.38 7.95 -2.36
CA SER A 30 6.11 9.14 -1.89
C SER A 30 7.58 8.83 -1.58
N GLU A 31 7.87 7.69 -0.95
CA GLU A 31 9.25 7.24 -0.72
C GLU A 31 9.97 6.91 -2.04
N LEU A 32 9.28 6.31 -3.02
CA LEU A 32 9.84 6.09 -4.36
C LEU A 32 10.13 7.42 -5.08
N GLU A 33 9.32 8.45 -4.89
CA GLU A 33 9.58 9.81 -5.38
C GLU A 33 10.83 10.41 -4.73
N MET A 34 10.95 10.31 -3.40
CA MET A 34 12.14 10.78 -2.66
C MET A 34 13.42 10.06 -3.09
N ALA A 35 13.35 8.75 -3.37
CA ALA A 35 14.47 7.97 -3.89
C ALA A 35 14.87 8.40 -5.31
N GLN A 36 13.90 8.64 -6.19
CA GLN A 36 14.15 9.19 -7.53
C GLN A 36 14.83 10.57 -7.47
N ASN A 37 14.32 11.46 -6.61
CA ASN A 37 14.88 12.80 -6.39
C ASN A 37 16.33 12.75 -5.87
N SER A 38 16.59 11.90 -4.88
CA SER A 38 17.92 11.74 -4.28
C SER A 38 18.95 11.18 -5.27
N THR A 39 18.51 10.31 -6.17
CA THR A 39 19.38 9.69 -7.19
C THR A 39 19.41 10.43 -8.52
N ARG A 40 18.56 11.46 -8.69
CA ARG A 40 18.35 12.20 -9.95
C ARG A 40 18.02 11.28 -11.14
N LEU A 41 17.30 10.19 -10.86
CA LEU A 41 16.84 9.24 -11.87
C LEU A 41 15.34 9.33 -11.99
N LEU A 42 14.86 9.40 -13.24
CA LEU A 42 13.44 9.28 -13.55
C LEU A 42 13.14 7.84 -13.91
N TRP A 43 12.10 7.27 -13.31
CA TRP A 43 11.62 5.94 -13.64
C TRP A 43 10.38 6.03 -14.52
N THR A 44 10.18 5.02 -15.37
CA THR A 44 8.93 4.88 -16.09
C THR A 44 7.81 4.46 -15.13
N LYS A 45 6.56 4.69 -15.53
CA LYS A 45 5.39 4.26 -14.78
C LYS A 45 5.43 2.77 -14.45
N GLU A 46 5.86 1.95 -15.42
CA GLU A 46 5.92 0.49 -15.29
C GLU A 46 6.93 0.06 -14.21
N LYS A 47 8.07 0.77 -14.12
CA LYS A 47 9.07 0.51 -13.09
C LYS A 47 8.58 0.92 -11.70
N VAL A 48 7.88 2.05 -11.58
CA VAL A 48 7.25 2.47 -10.30
C VAL A 48 6.17 1.48 -9.88
N ASP A 49 5.31 1.05 -10.81
CA ASP A 49 4.25 0.07 -10.56
C ASP A 49 4.80 -1.30 -10.12
N SER A 50 5.86 -1.79 -10.77
CA SER A 50 6.52 -3.04 -10.36
C SER A 50 7.06 -2.95 -8.93
N LYS A 51 7.72 -1.83 -8.58
CA LYS A 51 8.23 -1.61 -7.23
C LYS A 51 7.12 -1.45 -6.20
N LEU A 52 6.05 -0.74 -6.53
CA LEU A 52 4.89 -0.62 -5.67
C LEU A 52 4.28 -2.00 -5.39
N LYS A 53 4.12 -2.83 -6.42
CA LYS A 53 3.63 -4.20 -6.26
C LYS A 53 4.53 -5.01 -5.33
N GLU A 54 5.85 -4.95 -5.49
CA GLU A 54 6.81 -5.61 -4.59
C GLU A 54 6.66 -5.17 -3.12
N ILE A 55 6.39 -3.89 -2.87
CA ILE A 55 6.19 -3.35 -1.50
C ILE A 55 4.86 -3.79 -0.90
N MET A 56 3.83 -4.00 -1.73
CA MET A 56 2.45 -4.28 -1.30
C MET A 56 2.11 -5.79 -1.27
N VAL A 57 3.09 -6.68 -1.50
CA VAL A 57 2.92 -8.15 -1.38
C VAL A 57 2.91 -8.61 0.07
#